data_AF-A0A5C7GPY1-F1
#
_entry.id   AF-A0A5C7GPY1-F1
#
_cell.length_a   1.000
_cell.length_b   1.000
_cell.length_c   1.000
_cell.angle_alpha   90.00
_cell.angle_beta   90.00
_cell.angle_gamma   90.00
#
_symmetry.space_group_name_H-M   'P 1'
#
loop_
_entity.id
_entity.type
_entity.pdbx_description
1 polymer ?
#
loop_
_entity_poly.entity_id
_entity_poly.type
_entity_poly.pdbx_seq_one_letter_code
_entity_poly.pdbx_strand_id
1 'polypeptide(L)'
;MADLIDDSDRWVGGSSTVVQIGDVLDRGDDEIKILYFLEKLKREAQNTGGVGLEKPSDIFPQEYQHATGARIAALRPDGPIARRFLSQNVTVLEVRDWINGLMGKFAPAPPYCRGRNSLIWLRKYSNELAKDCYCSALEHVLAMIMGHTIQEVGINGICDDRAIRIDVGMSKGCINGLPEVLEINGNSGLRILTSNPLYQNKSKAYLDADNKEELAYMFPQYAAKQVEVKA
;
A
#
# COMPACT_ATOMS: atom_id res chain seq x y z
N MET A 1 14.33 2.91 9.56
CA MET A 1 12.97 2.82 9.00
C MET A 1 12.74 1.33 8.76
N ALA A 2 12.10 0.82 7.72
CA ALA A 2 12.02 -0.64 7.51
C ALA A 2 13.34 -1.30 7.05
N ASP A 3 14.37 -0.48 6.78
CA ASP A 3 15.76 -0.88 6.47
C ASP A 3 15.87 -1.87 5.27
N LEU A 4 15.01 -1.66 4.28
CA LEU A 4 14.92 -2.48 3.06
C LEU A 4 15.76 -1.95 1.89
N ILE A 5 16.14 -0.67 1.94
CA ILE A 5 16.96 0.01 0.93
C ILE A 5 18.11 0.78 1.60
N ASP A 6 19.24 0.90 0.91
CA ASP A 6 20.36 1.74 1.32
C ASP A 6 20.21 3.20 0.84
N ASP A 7 21.16 4.07 1.23
CA ASP A 7 21.18 5.49 0.83
C ASP A 7 21.37 5.71 -0.68
N SER A 8 21.65 4.66 -1.45
CA SER A 8 21.77 4.66 -2.91
C SER A 8 20.56 4.02 -3.60
N ASP A 9 19.43 3.89 -2.89
CA ASP A 9 18.18 3.31 -3.39
C ASP A 9 18.32 1.85 -3.85
N ARG A 10 19.28 1.09 -3.31
CA ARG A 10 19.49 -0.33 -3.64
C ARG A 10 18.84 -1.22 -2.60
N TRP A 11 18.29 -2.35 -3.05
CA TRP A 11 17.75 -3.37 -2.16
C TRP A 11 18.82 -3.95 -1.23
N VAL A 12 18.56 -3.86 0.07
CA VAL A 12 19.36 -4.49 1.15
C VAL A 12 18.51 -5.32 2.10
N GLY A 13 17.21 -5.49 1.82
CA GLY A 13 16.27 -6.24 2.64
C GLY A 13 16.47 -7.76 2.68
N GLY A 14 17.53 -8.30 2.08
CA GLY A 14 17.87 -9.72 2.09
C GLY A 14 16.77 -10.59 1.49
N SER A 15 16.27 -11.55 2.29
CA SER A 15 15.15 -12.45 1.94
C SER A 15 13.76 -11.88 2.27
N SER A 16 13.68 -10.63 2.69
CA SER A 16 12.40 -9.99 3.01
C SER A 16 11.51 -9.87 1.77
N THR A 17 10.20 -9.90 1.97
CA THR A 17 9.22 -9.67 0.91
C THR A 17 8.49 -8.37 1.15
N VAL A 18 8.47 -7.49 0.15
CA VAL A 18 7.65 -6.27 0.16
C VAL A 18 6.37 -6.52 -0.61
N VAL A 19 5.24 -6.19 0.01
CA VAL A 19 3.93 -6.23 -0.63
C VAL A 19 3.40 -4.80 -0.74
N GLN A 20 3.36 -4.28 -1.97
CA GLN A 20 2.70 -3.02 -2.30
C GLN A 20 1.27 -3.36 -2.77
N ILE A 21 0.25 -2.79 -2.11
CA ILE A 21 -1.15 -3.22 -2.29
C ILE A 21 -2.05 -2.27 -3.11
N GLY A 22 -1.50 -1.28 -3.81
CA GLY A 22 -2.26 -0.39 -4.71
C GLY A 22 -1.93 1.10 -4.62
N ASP A 23 -2.66 1.92 -5.37
CA ASP A 23 -2.62 3.39 -5.35
C ASP A 23 -1.22 4.01 -5.59
N VAL A 24 -0.42 3.38 -6.45
CA VAL A 24 0.87 3.91 -6.93
C VAL A 24 0.69 5.11 -7.88
N LEU A 25 -0.45 5.18 -8.57
CA LEU A 25 -0.76 6.17 -9.61
C LEU A 25 -1.80 7.21 -9.13
N ASP A 26 -2.09 8.18 -9.99
CA ASP A 26 -3.14 9.21 -10.00
C ASP A 26 -2.84 10.59 -9.42
N ARG A 27 -2.24 10.70 -8.24
CA ARG A 27 -2.28 11.96 -7.47
C ARG A 27 -0.97 12.75 -7.40
N GLY A 28 0.12 12.23 -7.94
CA GLY A 28 1.45 12.88 -7.90
C GLY A 28 2.10 12.98 -9.27
N ASP A 29 3.18 13.75 -9.37
CA ASP A 29 3.87 14.04 -10.64
C ASP A 29 5.01 13.04 -10.96
N ASP A 30 5.32 12.14 -10.01
CA ASP A 30 6.43 11.19 -10.09
C ASP A 30 5.99 9.75 -10.38
N GLU A 31 4.74 9.53 -10.80
CA GLU A 31 4.14 8.19 -11.08
C GLU A 31 5.09 7.26 -11.85
N ILE A 32 5.64 7.76 -12.95
CA ILE A 32 6.55 6.99 -13.81
C ILE A 32 7.84 6.65 -13.06
N LYS A 33 8.43 7.60 -12.34
CA LYS A 33 9.66 7.36 -11.57
C LYS A 33 9.43 6.29 -10.51
N ILE A 34 8.29 6.34 -9.82
CA ILE A 34 7.90 5.37 -8.80
C ILE A 34 7.73 3.97 -9.42
N LEU A 35 7.05 3.85 -10.57
CA LEU A 35 6.90 2.56 -11.26
C LEU A 35 8.24 1.91 -11.61
N TYR A 36 9.18 2.68 -12.19
CA TYR A 36 10.51 2.17 -12.53
C TYR A 36 11.35 1.85 -11.29
N PHE A 37 11.22 2.65 -10.23
CA PHE A 37 11.87 2.37 -8.95
C PHE A 37 11.38 1.04 -8.35
N LEU A 38 10.07 0.80 -8.34
CA LEU A 38 9.50 -0.47 -7.87
C LEU A 38 9.92 -1.66 -8.75
N GLU A 39 10.02 -1.47 -10.07
CA GLU A 39 10.55 -2.51 -10.97
C GLU A 39 12.04 -2.81 -10.69
N LYS A 40 12.87 -1.78 -10.48
CA LYS A 40 14.27 -1.92 -10.10
C LYS A 40 14.38 -2.74 -8.81
N LEU A 41 13.67 -2.34 -7.74
CA LEU A 41 13.69 -3.05 -6.46
C LEU A 41 13.19 -4.49 -6.59
N LYS A 42 12.14 -4.74 -7.38
CA LYS A 42 11.66 -6.10 -7.66
C LYS A 42 12.76 -6.97 -8.26
N ARG A 43 13.52 -6.45 -9.23
CA ARG A 43 14.64 -7.19 -9.85
C ARG A 43 15.76 -7.42 -8.85
N GLU A 44 16.16 -6.40 -8.10
CA GLU A 44 17.24 -6.53 -7.10
C GLU A 44 16.88 -7.54 -6.00
N ALA A 45 15.64 -7.51 -5.50
CA ALA A 45 15.14 -8.47 -4.51
C ALA A 45 15.03 -9.91 -5.04
N GLN A 46 14.82 -10.10 -6.35
CA GLN A 46 14.86 -11.43 -6.98
C GLN A 46 16.30 -11.95 -7.12
N ASN A 47 17.27 -11.04 -7.15
CA ASN A 47 18.68 -11.36 -7.36
C ASN A 47 19.48 -11.43 -6.05
N THR A 48 18.87 -11.44 -4.86
CA THR A 48 19.58 -11.62 -3.59
C THR A 48 20.23 -13.00 -3.37
N GLY A 49 20.49 -13.74 -4.46
CA GLY A 49 21.39 -14.90 -4.54
C GLY A 49 22.36 -14.89 -5.73
N GLY A 50 22.46 -13.78 -6.49
CA GLY A 50 23.28 -13.68 -7.71
C GLY A 50 23.76 -12.25 -7.97
N VAL A 51 24.99 -12.15 -8.48
CA VAL A 51 25.76 -10.91 -8.72
C VAL A 51 24.93 -9.83 -9.44
N GLY A 52 25.11 -8.59 -8.99
CA GLY A 52 24.28 -7.42 -9.34
C GLY A 52 23.96 -7.28 -10.82
N LEU A 53 22.67 -7.12 -11.11
CA LEU A 53 22.24 -6.66 -12.41
C LEU A 53 22.50 -5.16 -12.53
N GLU A 54 23.19 -4.79 -13.60
CA GLU A 54 23.49 -3.42 -13.97
C GLU A 54 22.25 -2.53 -13.99
N LYS A 55 22.52 -1.24 -13.76
CA LYS A 55 21.55 -0.14 -13.75
C LYS A 55 20.61 -0.23 -14.94
N PRO A 56 19.31 0.08 -14.78
CA PRO A 56 18.52 0.57 -15.90
C PRO A 56 19.04 1.97 -16.29
N SER A 57 20.21 2.05 -16.91
CA SER A 57 20.39 3.01 -17.98
C SER A 57 19.61 2.43 -19.14
N ASP A 58 18.40 2.93 -19.38
CA ASP A 58 18.02 3.41 -20.71
C ASP A 58 16.58 3.94 -20.72
N ILE A 59 16.55 5.28 -20.89
CA ILE A 59 15.48 6.10 -21.43
C ILE A 59 14.30 6.32 -20.47
N PHE A 60 14.46 7.31 -19.59
CA PHE A 60 13.34 8.15 -19.17
C PHE A 60 12.92 8.99 -20.38
N PRO A 61 11.76 8.76 -21.02
CA PRO A 61 11.27 9.70 -21.99
C PRO A 61 10.76 10.90 -21.18
N GLN A 62 11.53 11.99 -21.13
CA GLN A 62 11.14 13.26 -20.50
C GLN A 62 9.78 13.78 -21.02
N GLU A 63 9.37 13.32 -22.22
CA GLU A 63 8.08 13.59 -22.86
C GLU A 63 6.85 13.23 -22.02
N TYR A 64 6.94 12.33 -21.02
CA TYR A 64 5.80 11.95 -20.18
C TYR A 64 5.68 12.76 -18.88
N GLN A 65 6.66 13.60 -18.53
CA GLN A 65 6.73 14.21 -17.19
C GLN A 65 5.85 15.45 -17.00
N HIS A 66 5.33 16.07 -18.07
CA HIS A 66 4.75 17.42 -17.95
C HIS A 66 3.48 17.71 -18.76
N ALA A 67 2.88 16.72 -19.46
CA ALA A 67 1.67 16.95 -20.25
C ALA A 67 0.56 15.96 -19.88
N THR A 68 -0.62 16.48 -19.48
CA THR A 68 -1.84 15.70 -19.22
C THR A 68 -2.17 14.73 -20.36
N GLY A 69 -1.91 15.13 -21.61
CA GLY A 69 -2.08 14.27 -22.79
C GLY A 69 -1.10 13.10 -22.86
N ALA A 70 0.14 13.28 -22.39
CA ALA A 70 1.14 12.22 -22.35
C ALA A 70 0.79 11.14 -21.31
N ARG A 71 0.29 11.56 -20.13
CA ARG A 71 -0.21 10.62 -19.11
C ARG A 71 -1.37 9.77 -19.62
N ILE A 72 -2.36 10.39 -20.26
CA ILE A 72 -3.50 9.66 -20.86
C ILE A 72 -3.01 8.68 -21.94
N ALA A 73 -2.07 9.10 -22.80
CA ALA A 73 -1.52 8.24 -23.84
C ALA A 73 -0.69 7.06 -23.29
N ALA A 74 -0.01 7.27 -22.17
CA ALA A 74 0.83 6.26 -21.51
C ALA A 74 0.01 5.19 -20.76
N LEU A 75 -1.04 5.62 -20.04
CA LEU A 75 -1.82 4.77 -19.13
C LEU A 75 -3.10 4.20 -19.75
N ARG A 76 -3.55 4.68 -20.91
CA ARG A 76 -4.71 4.09 -21.62
C ARG A 76 -4.47 2.61 -21.96
N PRO A 77 -5.54 1.83 -22.20
CA PRO A 77 -5.42 0.53 -22.85
C PRO A 77 -4.50 0.59 -24.07
N ASP A 78 -3.65 -0.42 -24.24
CA ASP A 78 -2.60 -0.47 -25.28
C ASP A 78 -1.44 0.54 -25.10
N GLY A 79 -1.48 1.40 -24.08
CA GLY A 79 -0.44 2.36 -23.77
C GLY A 79 0.86 1.70 -23.27
N PRO A 80 2.02 2.34 -23.48
CA PRO A 80 3.33 1.78 -23.13
C PRO A 80 3.47 1.41 -21.65
N ILE A 81 2.93 2.23 -20.73
CA ILE A 81 3.00 1.98 -19.29
C ILE A 81 1.98 0.91 -18.88
N ALA A 82 0.76 0.98 -19.42
CA ALA A 82 -0.28 -0.01 -19.16
C ALA A 82 0.16 -1.43 -19.58
N ARG A 83 0.70 -1.59 -20.79
CA ARG A 83 1.22 -2.86 -21.29
C ARG A 83 2.37 -3.40 -20.44
N ARG A 84 3.33 -2.54 -20.08
CA ARG A 84 4.54 -2.96 -19.37
C ARG A 84 4.27 -3.35 -17.91
N PHE A 85 3.51 -2.53 -17.19
CA PHE A 85 3.40 -2.64 -15.74
C PHE A 85 2.04 -3.18 -15.25
N LEU A 86 0.95 -2.91 -15.96
CA LEU A 86 -0.40 -3.21 -15.46
C LEU A 86 -0.95 -4.53 -16.00
N SER A 87 -0.51 -4.98 -17.18
CA SER A 87 -1.01 -6.23 -17.79
C SER A 87 -0.54 -7.52 -17.12
N GLN A 88 0.56 -7.46 -16.35
CA GLN A 88 1.23 -8.66 -15.83
C GLN A 88 0.67 -9.19 -14.51
N ASN A 89 -0.05 -8.36 -13.74
CA ASN A 89 -0.46 -8.67 -12.36
C ASN A 89 -1.98 -8.66 -12.16
N VAL A 90 -2.75 -8.99 -13.20
CA VAL A 90 -4.21 -8.91 -13.16
C VAL A 90 -4.86 -10.20 -12.69
N THR A 91 -5.84 -10.05 -11.80
CA THR A 91 -6.59 -11.14 -11.18
C THR A 91 -7.55 -11.85 -12.15
N VAL A 92 -7.90 -11.21 -13.27
CA VAL A 92 -8.93 -11.69 -14.21
C VAL A 92 -8.43 -11.53 -15.65
N LEU A 93 -8.54 -12.59 -16.46
CA LEU A 93 -8.09 -12.62 -17.86
C LEU A 93 -8.73 -11.53 -18.71
N GLU A 94 -10.02 -11.26 -18.52
CA GLU A 94 -10.73 -10.18 -19.21
C GLU A 94 -10.15 -8.79 -18.89
N VAL A 95 -9.72 -8.53 -17.65
CA VAL A 95 -9.05 -7.27 -17.28
C VAL A 95 -7.71 -7.15 -17.97
N ARG A 96 -6.97 -8.26 -18.12
CA ARG A 96 -5.72 -8.30 -18.90
C ARG A 96 -5.94 -7.87 -20.33
N ASP A 97 -6.95 -8.46 -20.96
CA ASP A 97 -7.24 -8.26 -22.36
C ASP A 97 -7.75 -6.84 -22.61
N TRP A 98 -8.52 -6.29 -21.66
CA TRP A 98 -8.87 -4.86 -21.63
C TRP A 98 -7.63 -3.97 -21.56
N ILE A 99 -6.72 -4.18 -20.60
CA ILE A 99 -5.50 -3.37 -20.44
C ILE A 99 -4.61 -3.45 -21.69
N ASN A 100 -4.53 -4.63 -22.33
CA ASN A 100 -3.80 -4.83 -23.57
C ASN A 100 -4.50 -4.26 -24.81
N GLY A 101 -5.69 -3.66 -24.66
CA GLY A 101 -6.45 -3.06 -25.75
C GLY A 101 -7.13 -4.07 -26.68
N LEU A 102 -7.17 -5.35 -26.33
CA LEU A 102 -7.77 -6.41 -27.15
C LEU A 102 -9.30 -6.29 -27.25
N MET A 103 -9.92 -5.56 -26.32
CA MET A 103 -11.35 -5.24 -26.34
C MET A 103 -11.68 -3.97 -27.15
N GLY A 104 -10.68 -3.34 -27.75
CA GLY A 104 -10.79 -2.06 -28.45
C GLY A 104 -10.20 -0.90 -27.64
N LYS A 105 -9.52 0.02 -28.33
CA LYS A 105 -8.74 1.12 -27.73
C LYS A 105 -9.53 2.04 -26.80
N PHE A 106 -10.82 2.20 -27.04
CA PHE A 106 -11.73 3.04 -26.26
C PHE A 106 -12.76 2.23 -25.50
N ALA A 107 -12.56 0.91 -25.37
CA ALA A 107 -13.45 0.07 -24.60
C ALA A 107 -13.46 0.54 -23.13
N PRO A 108 -14.64 0.74 -22.53
CA PRO A 108 -14.72 1.07 -21.12
C PRO A 108 -14.20 -0.09 -20.28
N ALA A 109 -13.70 0.20 -19.08
CA ALA A 109 -13.29 -0.83 -18.14
C ALA A 109 -14.41 -1.86 -17.89
N PRO A 110 -14.10 -3.13 -17.59
CA PRO A 110 -15.13 -4.09 -17.22
C PRO A 110 -16.00 -3.58 -16.06
N PRO A 111 -17.32 -3.90 -16.01
CA PRO A 111 -18.22 -3.37 -14.99
C PRO A 111 -17.75 -3.63 -13.55
N TYR A 112 -17.16 -4.79 -13.28
CA TYR A 112 -16.62 -5.17 -11.97
C TYR A 112 -15.29 -4.48 -11.61
N CYS A 113 -14.72 -3.69 -12.50
CA CYS A 113 -13.63 -2.75 -12.22
C CYS A 113 -14.13 -1.33 -11.95
N ARG A 114 -15.43 -1.05 -12.17
CA ARG A 114 -16.02 0.29 -12.08
C ARG A 114 -17.05 0.40 -10.95
N GLY A 115 -17.08 1.57 -10.33
CA GLY A 115 -18.06 1.90 -9.28
C GLY A 115 -17.60 1.51 -7.88
N ARG A 116 -18.21 2.13 -6.86
CA ARG A 116 -17.73 2.08 -5.46
C ARG A 116 -17.76 0.69 -4.80
N ASN A 117 -18.58 -0.22 -5.32
CA ASN A 117 -18.74 -1.57 -4.78
C ASN A 117 -18.09 -2.63 -5.68
N SER A 118 -17.27 -2.20 -6.65
CA SER A 118 -16.54 -3.11 -7.53
C SER A 118 -15.38 -3.77 -6.78
N LEU A 119 -14.80 -4.83 -7.34
CA LEU A 119 -13.71 -5.57 -6.70
C LEU A 119 -12.51 -4.69 -6.36
N ILE A 120 -12.23 -3.67 -7.18
CA ILE A 120 -11.07 -2.79 -7.04
C ILE A 120 -11.34 -1.63 -6.07
N TRP A 121 -12.59 -1.16 -5.97
CA TRP A 121 -12.95 0.05 -5.20
C TRP A 121 -13.71 -0.25 -3.90
N LEU A 122 -13.93 -1.53 -3.57
CA LEU A 122 -14.74 -1.94 -2.42
C LEU A 122 -14.12 -1.47 -1.10
N ARG A 123 -14.90 -0.74 -0.31
CA ARG A 123 -14.48 -0.23 1.01
C ARG A 123 -15.25 -0.81 2.19
N LYS A 124 -16.03 -1.87 1.98
CA LYS A 124 -16.89 -2.46 3.02
C LYS A 124 -16.14 -2.95 4.26
N TYR A 125 -14.85 -3.23 4.13
CA TYR A 125 -14.00 -3.74 5.21
C TYR A 125 -12.93 -2.74 5.66
N SER A 126 -12.81 -1.60 4.98
CA SER A 126 -11.79 -0.58 5.21
C SER A 126 -12.37 0.84 5.25
N ASN A 127 -13.66 0.98 5.55
CA ASN A 127 -14.35 2.28 5.59
C ASN A 127 -13.61 3.27 6.50
N GLU A 128 -13.73 4.57 6.20
CA GLU A 128 -13.17 5.67 7.00
C GLU A 128 -13.61 5.54 8.46
N LEU A 129 -14.91 5.28 8.68
CA LEU A 129 -15.47 5.05 10.00
C LEU A 129 -15.49 3.54 10.31
N ALA A 130 -14.79 3.15 11.39
CA ALA A 130 -14.69 1.75 11.81
C ALA A 130 -16.07 1.09 12.05
N LYS A 131 -17.04 1.85 12.57
CA LYS A 131 -18.42 1.39 12.81
C LYS A 131 -19.17 0.97 11.54
N ASP A 132 -18.76 1.49 10.38
CA ASP A 132 -19.41 1.24 9.09
C ASP A 132 -18.75 0.07 8.34
N CYS A 133 -17.78 -0.61 8.97
CA CYS A 133 -17.13 -1.79 8.42
C CYS A 133 -17.94 -3.07 8.69
N TYR A 134 -17.99 -3.95 7.68
CA TYR A 134 -18.77 -5.19 7.73
C TYR A 134 -18.01 -6.34 8.41
N CYS A 135 -17.81 -6.21 9.73
CA CYS A 135 -16.99 -7.15 10.51
C CYS A 135 -17.53 -8.58 10.57
N SER A 136 -18.86 -8.79 10.50
CA SER A 136 -19.44 -10.13 10.60
C SER A 136 -19.01 -11.06 9.45
N ALA A 137 -18.77 -10.52 8.25
CA ALA A 137 -18.26 -11.32 7.13
C ALA A 137 -16.80 -11.75 7.30
N LEU A 138 -16.08 -11.18 8.27
CA LEU A 138 -14.69 -11.53 8.56
C LEU A 138 -14.59 -12.58 9.68
N GLU A 139 -15.70 -13.18 10.11
CA GLU A 139 -15.73 -14.07 11.28
C GLU A 139 -14.69 -15.20 11.21
N HIS A 140 -14.53 -15.77 10.02
CA HIS A 140 -13.63 -16.89 9.74
C HIS A 140 -12.34 -16.48 9.02
N VAL A 141 -12.04 -15.19 8.94
CA VAL A 141 -10.82 -14.67 8.32
C VAL A 141 -9.79 -14.43 9.42
N LEU A 142 -8.57 -14.95 9.23
CA LEU A 142 -7.46 -14.70 10.16
C LEU A 142 -7.11 -13.20 10.20
N ALA A 143 -6.80 -12.64 9.04
CA ALA A 143 -6.62 -11.22 8.84
C ALA A 143 -6.77 -10.86 7.37
N MET A 144 -7.30 -9.68 7.10
CA MET A 144 -7.39 -9.07 5.79
C MET A 144 -6.66 -7.72 5.85
N ILE A 145 -5.71 -7.50 4.95
CA ILE A 145 -4.93 -6.25 4.86
C ILE A 145 -5.43 -5.48 3.66
N MET A 146 -5.76 -4.20 3.85
CA MET A 146 -6.41 -3.37 2.84
C MET A 146 -5.84 -1.96 2.83
N GLY A 147 -5.77 -1.37 1.64
CA GLY A 147 -5.40 0.03 1.42
C GLY A 147 -6.61 0.84 0.97
N HIS A 148 -6.34 1.83 0.13
CA HIS A 148 -7.30 2.60 -0.67
C HIS A 148 -8.22 3.59 0.08
N THR A 149 -8.44 3.36 1.37
CA THR A 149 -9.14 4.30 2.23
C THR A 149 -8.15 4.88 3.22
N ILE A 150 -7.84 6.16 3.03
CA ILE A 150 -6.87 6.90 3.84
C ILE A 150 -7.28 6.86 5.31
N GLN A 151 -6.31 6.53 6.15
CA GLN A 151 -6.40 6.48 7.61
C GLN A 151 -5.59 7.64 8.19
N GLU A 152 -6.28 8.67 8.66
CA GLU A 152 -5.64 9.89 9.19
C GLU A 152 -4.80 9.65 10.46
N VAL A 153 -5.09 8.57 11.19
CA VAL A 153 -4.41 8.20 12.44
C VAL A 153 -3.23 7.23 12.23
N GLY A 154 -2.91 6.88 10.98
CA GLY A 154 -1.93 5.85 10.63
C GLY A 154 -2.54 4.45 10.48
N ILE A 155 -1.68 3.47 10.29
CA ILE A 155 -2.04 2.05 10.16
C ILE A 155 -2.79 1.61 11.43
N ASN A 156 -3.90 0.91 11.25
CA ASN A 156 -4.71 0.46 12.37
C ASN A 156 -5.51 -0.81 12.05
N GLY A 157 -5.87 -1.54 13.10
CA GLY A 157 -6.74 -2.71 13.03
C GLY A 157 -8.16 -2.42 13.53
N ILE A 158 -9.13 -3.08 12.92
CA ILE A 158 -10.54 -3.11 13.32
C ILE A 158 -11.07 -4.55 13.25
N CYS A 159 -12.29 -4.77 13.75
CA CYS A 159 -12.91 -6.10 13.79
C CYS A 159 -12.04 -7.14 14.52
N ASP A 160 -11.46 -6.77 15.67
CA ASP A 160 -10.50 -7.59 16.42
C ASP A 160 -9.27 -7.96 15.56
N ASP A 161 -8.71 -6.95 14.88
CA ASP A 161 -7.54 -7.04 13.99
C ASP A 161 -7.69 -7.96 12.76
N ARG A 162 -8.91 -8.47 12.51
CA ARG A 162 -9.21 -9.22 11.27
C ARG A 162 -9.26 -8.34 10.04
N ALA A 163 -9.40 -7.03 10.21
CA ALA A 163 -9.32 -6.03 9.14
C ALA A 163 -8.24 -4.99 9.49
N ILE A 164 -7.13 -5.03 8.77
CA ILE A 164 -5.99 -4.13 8.95
C ILE A 164 -5.99 -3.13 7.80
N ARG A 165 -6.08 -1.85 8.14
CA ARG A 165 -6.16 -0.72 7.20
C ARG A 165 -4.81 -0.03 7.17
N ILE A 166 -4.14 -0.05 6.02
CA ILE A 166 -2.73 0.39 5.92
C ILE A 166 -2.49 1.63 5.06
N ASP A 167 -3.53 2.18 4.41
CA ASP A 167 -3.39 3.38 3.60
C ASP A 167 -3.32 4.61 4.50
N VAL A 168 -2.15 5.23 4.58
CA VAL A 168 -1.89 6.42 5.40
C VAL A 168 -1.92 7.72 4.58
N GLY A 169 -2.26 7.65 3.29
CA GLY A 169 -2.33 8.83 2.42
C GLY A 169 -1.00 9.61 2.31
N MET A 170 0.12 8.89 2.18
CA MET A 170 1.48 9.43 2.22
C MET A 170 1.82 10.47 1.12
N SER A 171 1.07 10.49 0.02
CA SER A 171 1.30 11.43 -1.07
C SER A 171 0.90 12.86 -0.70
N LYS A 172 1.67 13.85 -1.17
CA LYS A 172 1.30 15.27 -1.11
C LYS A 172 -0.02 15.60 -1.81
N GLY A 173 -0.40 14.79 -2.81
CA GLY A 173 -1.69 14.90 -3.50
C GLY A 173 -2.87 14.32 -2.71
N CYS A 174 -2.60 13.75 -1.52
CA CYS A 174 -3.58 13.26 -0.56
C CYS A 174 -3.49 14.10 0.72
N ILE A 175 -3.27 13.48 1.88
CA ILE A 175 -3.16 14.18 3.18
C ILE A 175 -1.70 14.41 3.61
N ASN A 176 -0.72 14.04 2.78
CA ASN A 176 0.71 14.13 3.10
C ASN A 176 1.04 13.42 4.44
N GLY A 177 0.45 12.25 4.65
CA GLY A 177 0.61 11.45 5.87
C GLY A 177 2.04 10.96 6.06
N LEU A 178 2.42 10.65 7.30
CA LEU A 178 3.72 10.07 7.59
C LEU A 178 3.80 8.64 7.01
N PRO A 179 4.90 8.27 6.33
CA PRO A 179 5.07 6.90 5.84
C PRO A 179 5.13 5.88 6.99
N GLU A 180 4.36 4.81 6.85
CA GLU A 180 4.31 3.69 7.79
C GLU A 180 4.40 2.36 7.04
N VAL A 181 4.96 1.34 7.70
CA VAL A 181 5.10 -0.02 7.16
C VAL A 181 4.51 -1.01 8.16
N LEU A 182 3.63 -1.89 7.68
CA LEU A 182 3.19 -3.06 8.43
C LEU A 182 4.20 -4.20 8.19
N GLU A 183 5.00 -4.48 9.20
CA GLU A 183 5.93 -5.61 9.23
C GLU A 183 5.20 -6.86 9.72
N ILE A 184 5.33 -7.96 8.98
CA ILE A 184 4.81 -9.28 9.34
C ILE A 184 5.99 -10.22 9.50
N ASN A 185 6.21 -10.70 10.71
CA ASN A 185 7.29 -11.63 11.01
C ASN A 185 6.72 -12.88 11.69
N GLY A 186 7.06 -14.06 11.16
CA GLY A 186 6.54 -15.34 11.65
C GLY A 186 6.82 -15.61 13.13
N ASN A 187 7.84 -14.97 13.70
CA ASN A 187 8.23 -15.17 15.10
C ASN A 187 7.73 -14.07 16.05
N SER A 188 7.49 -12.85 15.54
CA SER A 188 7.16 -11.67 16.37
C SER A 188 5.81 -11.03 16.05
N GLY A 189 5.02 -11.64 15.16
CA GLY A 189 3.69 -11.17 14.80
C GLY A 189 3.71 -9.92 13.92
N LEU A 190 2.69 -9.07 14.10
CA LEU A 190 2.48 -7.85 13.33
C LEU A 190 3.08 -6.65 14.06
N ARG A 191 3.82 -5.80 13.35
CA ARG A 191 4.39 -4.57 13.90
C ARG A 191 4.21 -3.41 12.92
N ILE A 192 3.94 -2.23 13.45
CA ILE A 192 3.94 -0.99 12.66
C ILE A 192 5.30 -0.31 12.85
N LEU A 193 6.00 -0.09 11.74
CA LEU A 193 7.22 0.70 11.67
C LEU A 193 6.86 2.09 11.16
N THR A 194 7.08 3.10 12.00
CA THR A 194 6.71 4.48 11.70
C THR A 194 7.75 5.45 12.24
N SER A 195 7.95 6.56 11.53
CA SER A 195 8.72 7.70 12.01
C SER A 195 7.91 8.64 12.90
N ASN A 196 6.62 8.35 13.14
CA ASN A 196 5.74 9.14 13.97
C ASN A 196 6.21 9.16 15.44
N PRO A 197 6.63 10.32 16.00
CA PRO A 197 7.11 10.41 17.38
C PRO A 197 6.05 10.03 18.43
N LEU A 198 4.76 10.22 18.12
CA LEU A 198 3.66 9.88 19.03
C LEU A 198 3.53 8.36 19.24
N TYR A 199 3.91 7.57 18.23
CA TYR A 199 3.91 6.11 18.32
C TYR A 199 5.07 5.59 19.19
N GLN A 200 6.23 6.25 19.14
CA GLN A 200 7.40 5.90 19.94
C GLN A 200 7.16 6.13 21.44
N ASN A 201 6.39 7.15 21.80
CA ASN A 201 6.05 7.46 23.19
C ASN A 201 5.03 6.48 23.81
N LYS A 202 4.12 5.89 23.02
CA LYS A 202 3.20 4.85 23.52
C LYS A 202 3.93 3.55 23.89
N SER A 203 4.93 3.14 23.10
CA SER A 203 5.76 1.95 23.40
C SER A 203 6.55 2.12 24.70
N LYS A 204 7.05 3.33 24.98
CA LYS A 204 7.76 3.66 26.22
C LYS A 204 6.85 3.70 27.45
N ALA A 205 5.63 4.22 27.29
CA ALA A 205 4.64 4.30 28.37
C ALA A 205 4.09 2.92 28.79
N TYR A 206 4.05 1.94 27.87
CA TYR A 206 3.60 0.58 28.19
C TYR A 206 4.62 -0.24 29.00
N LEU A 207 5.90 0.12 28.96
CA LEU A 207 6.95 -0.53 29.77
C LEU A 207 7.01 0.00 31.22
N ASP A 208 6.49 1.20 31.46
CA ASP A 208 6.54 1.87 32.78
C ASP A 208 5.20 1.84 33.55
N ALA A 209 4.10 1.41 32.93
CA ALA A 209 2.75 1.50 33.50
C ALA A 209 2.21 0.14 33.96
N ASP A 210 2.86 -0.47 34.96
CA ASP A 210 2.29 -1.58 35.75
C ASP A 210 1.47 -1.07 36.96
N ASN A 211 0.89 0.13 36.87
CA ASN A 211 -0.08 0.61 37.86
C ASN A 211 -1.20 1.41 37.21
N LYS A 212 -2.42 1.00 37.58
CA LYS A 212 -3.71 1.37 36.99
C LYS A 212 -4.14 2.80 37.28
N GLU A 213 -5.10 3.22 36.44
CA GLU A 213 -6.12 4.26 36.70
C GLU A 213 -5.69 5.72 36.62
N GLU A 214 -5.29 6.23 35.45
CA GLU A 214 -5.45 7.69 35.19
C GLU A 214 -5.39 8.18 33.72
N LEU A 215 -5.75 7.38 32.71
CA LEU A 215 -5.74 7.82 31.30
C LEU A 215 -7.11 7.78 30.58
N ALA A 216 -8.19 7.57 31.33
CA ALA A 216 -9.54 7.49 30.77
C ALA A 216 -10.13 8.87 30.36
N TYR A 217 -9.47 9.99 30.64
CA TYR A 217 -10.10 11.31 30.55
C TYR A 217 -9.67 12.19 29.36
N MET A 218 -8.76 11.76 28.49
CA MET A 218 -8.26 12.66 27.43
C MET A 218 -8.83 12.47 26.02
N PHE A 219 -9.27 11.28 25.57
CA PHE A 219 -9.89 11.14 24.22
C PHE A 219 -10.80 9.89 24.13
N PRO A 220 -12.13 9.99 24.25
CA PRO A 220 -13.01 8.82 24.46
C PRO A 220 -13.27 7.92 23.24
N GLN A 221 -12.73 8.20 22.05
CA GLN A 221 -13.22 7.54 20.82
C GLN A 221 -12.21 7.28 19.70
N TYR A 222 -10.91 7.42 19.98
CA TYR A 222 -9.83 7.01 19.07
C TYR A 222 -8.73 6.23 19.81
N ALA A 223 -9.14 5.36 20.73
CA ALA A 223 -8.21 4.42 21.35
C ALA A 223 -7.81 3.37 20.31
N ALA A 224 -6.79 3.69 19.50
CA ALA A 224 -6.02 2.68 18.79
C ALA A 224 -5.49 1.70 19.84
N LYS A 225 -6.13 0.53 19.91
CA LYS A 225 -5.67 -0.58 20.73
C LYS A 225 -4.35 -1.07 20.15
N GLN A 226 -3.38 -1.25 21.03
CA GLN A 226 -2.08 -1.80 20.70
C GLN A 226 -2.26 -3.31 20.44
N VAL A 227 -1.67 -3.77 19.35
CA VAL A 227 -1.67 -5.19 18.97
C VAL A 227 -0.62 -5.90 19.83
N GLU A 228 -1.08 -6.57 20.88
CA GLU A 228 -0.42 -7.76 21.43
C GLU A 228 -1.38 -8.93 21.19
N VAL A 229 -1.04 -9.83 20.26
CA VAL A 229 -1.82 -11.04 20.03
C VAL A 229 -1.07 -12.21 20.68
N LYS A 230 -1.78 -12.91 21.57
CA LYS A 230 -1.28 -14.17 22.14
C LYS A 230 -1.20 -15.23 21.03
N ALA A 231 -0.05 -15.89 20.95
CA ALA A 231 0.16 -17.11 20.19
C ALA A 231 -0.72 -18.27 20.71
#